data_AF-A0A350G165-F1
#
_entry.id   AF-A0A350G165-F1
#
_cell.length_a   1.000
_cell.length_b   1.000
_cell.length_c   1.000
_cell.angle_alpha   90.00
_cell.angle_beta   90.00
_cell.angle_gamma   90.00
#
_symmetry.space_group_name_H-M   'P 1'
#
loop_
_entity.id
_entity.type
_entity.pdbx_description
1 polymer ?
#
loop_
_entity_poly.entity_id
_entity_poly.type
_entity_poly.pdbx_seq_one_letter_code
_entity_poly.pdbx_strand_id
1 'polypeptide(L)'
;LVFNAYGIGIKILKLAGWDSTDMSSRLLLAVGIGLGSLGILGFFFSILQGAHPPVLILAQLALTTLLLVTNAHAEFLKDIKSLAWDLNHYLSSFHPLAKIAVILIPVFSFLLALLPPFEAFDGLFYHLTQPARLLQDGGLELIDIPHFWFPNIPSHTYLWALAFHSEGAVQLVHYTWGA
;
A
#
# COMPACT_ATOMS: atom_id res chain seq x y z
N LEU A 1 -1.59 3.76 6.06
CA LEU A 1 -1.88 2.88 4.91
C LEU A 1 -1.58 1.39 5.21
N VAL A 2 -0.33 1.01 5.51
CA VAL A 2 0.07 -0.40 5.74
C VAL A 2 -0.75 -1.10 6.82
N PHE A 3 -0.93 -0.47 7.99
CA PHE A 3 -1.75 -1.04 9.06
C PHE A 3 -3.21 -1.28 8.63
N ASN A 4 -3.79 -0.34 7.89
CA ASN A 4 -5.16 -0.45 7.38
C ASN A 4 -5.29 -1.54 6.31
N ALA A 5 -4.29 -1.64 5.42
CA ALA A 5 -4.20 -2.73 4.46
C ALA A 5 -4.15 -4.08 5.19
N TYR A 6 -3.20 -4.27 6.11
CA TYR A 6 -3.13 -5.48 6.92
C TYR A 6 -4.46 -5.80 7.61
N GLY A 7 -5.07 -4.81 8.28
CA GLY A 7 -6.31 -5.01 9.03
C GLY A 7 -7.52 -5.37 8.15
N ILE A 8 -7.60 -4.88 6.91
CA ILE A 8 -8.60 -5.33 5.94
C ILE A 8 -8.27 -6.74 5.48
N GLY A 9 -7.03 -6.98 5.05
CA GLY A 9 -6.63 -8.27 4.49
C GLY A 9 -6.75 -9.42 5.46
N ILE A 10 -6.40 -9.22 6.74
CA ILE A 10 -6.54 -10.25 7.77
C ILE A 10 -8.01 -10.63 7.99
N LYS A 11 -8.94 -9.66 7.92
CA LYS A 11 -10.38 -9.93 8.01
C LYS A 11 -10.86 -10.69 6.78
N ILE A 12 -10.39 -10.35 5.58
CA ILE A 12 -10.73 -11.09 4.35
C ILE A 12 -10.20 -12.52 4.40
N LEU A 13 -8.95 -12.73 4.85
CA LEU A 13 -8.36 -14.05 5.02
C LEU A 13 -9.15 -14.91 6.01
N LYS A 14 -9.52 -14.35 7.16
CA LYS A 14 -10.40 -14.99 8.16
C LYS A 14 -11.74 -15.38 7.56
N LEU A 15 -12.37 -14.48 6.81
CA LEU A 15 -13.65 -14.74 6.14
C LEU A 15 -13.53 -15.84 5.07
N ALA A 16 -12.38 -15.95 4.40
CA ALA A 16 -12.07 -17.02 3.45
C ALA A 16 -11.65 -18.34 4.11
N GLY A 17 -11.56 -18.39 5.45
CA GLY A 17 -11.15 -19.59 6.20
C GLY A 17 -9.64 -19.87 6.17
N TRP A 18 -8.80 -18.89 5.84
CA TRP A 18 -7.34 -19.04 5.70
C TRP A 18 -6.60 -18.65 7.00
N ASP A 19 -7.04 -19.20 8.13
CA ASP A 19 -6.48 -18.88 9.45
C ASP A 19 -5.19 -19.64 9.79
N SER A 20 -4.88 -20.70 9.04
CA SER A 20 -3.78 -21.64 9.31
C SER A 20 -2.47 -21.32 8.59
N THR A 21 -2.39 -20.22 7.83
CA THR A 21 -1.15 -19.83 7.16
C THR A 21 -0.07 -19.48 8.18
N ASP A 22 1.17 -19.85 7.88
CA ASP A 22 2.35 -19.36 8.59
C ASP A 22 2.27 -17.85 8.85
N MET A 23 2.69 -17.40 10.03
CA MET A 23 2.44 -16.02 10.48
C MET A 23 3.16 -14.97 9.62
N SER A 24 4.36 -15.29 9.13
CA SER A 24 5.11 -14.40 8.24
C SER A 24 4.43 -14.31 6.87
N SER A 25 3.96 -15.45 6.36
CA SER A 25 3.19 -15.53 5.10
C SER A 25 1.85 -14.81 5.21
N ARG A 26 1.18 -14.92 6.36
CA ARG A 26 -0.08 -14.23 6.66
C ARG A 26 0.07 -12.72 6.61
N LEU A 27 1.16 -12.18 7.18
CA LEU A 27 1.44 -10.75 7.15
C LEU A 27 1.52 -10.22 5.71
N LEU A 28 2.34 -10.87 4.88
CA LEU A 28 2.55 -10.46 3.49
C LEU A 28 1.26 -10.57 2.67
N LEU A 29 0.55 -11.68 2.81
CA LEU A 29 -0.69 -11.92 2.09
C LEU A 29 -1.80 -10.96 2.54
N ALA A 30 -1.94 -10.71 3.84
CA ALA A 30 -2.90 -9.75 4.38
C ALA A 30 -2.60 -8.32 3.88
N VAL A 31 -1.34 -7.89 3.89
CA VAL A 31 -0.98 -6.57 3.36
C VAL A 31 -1.29 -6.48 1.87
N GLY A 32 -0.95 -7.49 1.07
CA GLY A 32 -1.22 -7.52 -0.38
C GLY A 32 -2.72 -7.47 -0.70
N ILE A 33 -3.52 -8.34 -0.10
CA ILE A 33 -4.99 -8.36 -0.25
C ILE A 33 -5.60 -7.03 0.22
N GLY A 34 -5.10 -6.51 1.34
CA GLY A 34 -5.51 -5.23 1.89
C GLY A 34 -5.25 -4.05 0.98
N LEU A 35 -4.05 -3.96 0.39
CA LEU A 35 -3.70 -2.92 -0.57
C LEU A 35 -4.58 -3.01 -1.82
N GLY A 36 -4.81 -4.21 -2.35
CA GLY A 36 -5.74 -4.41 -3.47
C GLY A 36 -7.17 -3.97 -3.12
N SER A 37 -7.65 -4.31 -1.93
CA SER A 37 -8.98 -3.92 -1.44
C SER A 37 -9.10 -2.41 -1.26
N LEU A 38 -8.03 -1.74 -0.77
CA LEU A 38 -7.98 -0.29 -0.71
C LEU A 38 -7.98 0.34 -2.11
N GLY A 39 -7.32 -0.26 -3.10
CA GLY A 39 -7.40 0.17 -4.49
C GLY A 39 -8.84 0.13 -5.02
N ILE A 40 -9.55 -0.98 -4.79
CA ILE A 40 -10.98 -1.11 -5.13
C ILE A 40 -11.83 -0.06 -4.39
N LEU A 41 -11.56 0.17 -3.10
CA LEU A 41 -12.28 1.19 -2.34
C LEU A 41 -12.04 2.61 -2.91
N GLY A 42 -10.79 2.95 -3.24
CA GLY A 42 -10.44 4.22 -3.89
C GLY A 42 -11.14 4.40 -5.23
N PHE A 43 -11.28 3.32 -6.00
CA PHE A 43 -12.08 3.31 -7.23
C PHE A 43 -13.56 3.60 -6.98
N PHE A 44 -14.17 3.01 -5.95
CA PHE A 44 -15.55 3.34 -5.57
C PHE A 44 -15.71 4.81 -5.16
N PHE A 45 -14.79 5.37 -4.39
CA PHE A 45 -14.79 6.81 -4.09
C PHE A 45 -14.73 7.65 -5.36
N SER A 46 -13.94 7.22 -6.34
CA SER A 46 -13.78 7.95 -7.61
C SER A 46 -15.05 7.87 -8.47
N ILE A 47 -15.72 6.71 -8.55
CA ILE A 47 -17.03 6.59 -9.24
C ILE A 47 -18.08 7.49 -8.59
N LEU A 48 -18.07 7.59 -7.26
CA LEU A 48 -19.07 8.33 -6.50
C LEU A 48 -18.79 9.84 -6.40
N GLN A 49 -17.79 10.36 -7.13
CA GLN A 49 -17.34 11.75 -7.01
C GLN A 49 -16.97 12.14 -5.55
N GLY A 50 -16.41 11.18 -4.81
CA GLY A 50 -16.01 11.32 -3.41
C GLY A 50 -14.48 11.26 -3.20
N ALA A 51 -13.68 11.25 -4.25
CA ALA A 51 -12.22 11.17 -4.19
C ALA A 51 -11.56 12.51 -3.81
N HIS A 52 -12.13 13.25 -2.86
CA HIS A 52 -11.51 14.47 -2.33
C HIS A 52 -10.52 14.13 -1.21
N PRO A 53 -9.35 14.81 -1.13
CA PRO A 53 -8.36 14.52 -0.09
C PRO A 53 -8.91 14.50 1.34
N PRO A 54 -9.75 15.47 1.79
CA PRO A 54 -10.33 15.42 3.13
C PRO A 54 -11.21 14.19 3.36
N VAL A 55 -11.99 13.77 2.37
CA VAL A 55 -12.88 12.60 2.46
C VAL A 55 -12.06 11.32 2.59
N LEU A 56 -11.02 11.17 1.76
CA LEU A 56 -10.14 10.01 1.78
C LEU A 56 -9.32 9.93 3.07
N ILE A 57 -8.84 11.07 3.59
CA ILE A 57 -8.16 11.14 4.89
C ILE A 57 -9.11 10.70 6.01
N LEU A 58 -10.33 11.24 6.05
CA LEU A 58 -11.34 10.86 7.06
C LEU A 58 -11.70 9.37 6.96
N ALA A 59 -11.84 8.82 5.75
CA ALA A 59 -12.09 7.39 5.54
C ALA A 59 -10.94 6.53 6.09
N GLN A 60 -9.69 6.93 5.86
CA GLN A 60 -8.52 6.24 6.42
C GLN A 60 -8.45 6.34 7.94
N LEU A 61 -8.77 7.49 8.53
CA LEU A 61 -8.83 7.65 9.99
C LEU A 61 -9.96 6.83 10.62
N ALA A 62 -11.13 6.80 10.00
CA ALA A 62 -12.26 5.99 10.44
C ALA A 62 -11.92 4.50 10.40
N LEU A 63 -11.29 4.04 9.30
CA LEU A 63 -10.83 2.66 9.16
C LEU A 63 -9.75 2.31 10.20
N THR A 64 -8.78 3.21 10.42
CA THR A 64 -7.73 3.02 11.44
C THR A 64 -8.37 2.84 12.82
N THR A 65 -9.30 3.74 13.18
CA THR A 65 -10.01 3.70 14.46
C THR A 65 -10.78 2.40 14.62
N LEU A 66 -11.54 1.98 13.60
CA LEU A 66 -12.26 0.71 13.61
C LEU A 66 -11.33 -0.49 13.83
N LEU A 67 -10.19 -0.52 13.15
CA LEU A 67 -9.21 -1.59 13.28
C LEU A 67 -8.53 -1.61 14.66
N LEU A 68 -8.25 -0.44 15.24
CA LEU A 68 -7.75 -0.32 16.61
C LEU A 68 -8.76 -0.86 17.63
N VAL A 69 -10.04 -0.50 17.50
CA VAL A 69 -11.13 -0.97 18.37
C VAL A 69 -11.33 -2.48 18.25
N THR A 70 -11.17 -3.05 17.06
CA THR A 70 -11.23 -4.52 16.86
C THR A 70 -9.93 -5.26 17.22
N ASN A 71 -9.00 -4.59 17.90
CA ASN A 71 -7.72 -5.15 18.35
C ASN A 71 -6.80 -5.69 17.24
N ALA A 72 -6.98 -5.24 15.99
CA ALA A 72 -6.14 -5.68 14.87
C ALA A 72 -4.66 -5.31 15.04
N HIS A 73 -4.36 -4.30 15.87
CA HIS A 73 -2.98 -3.90 16.18
C HIS A 73 -2.21 -4.97 16.96
N ALA A 74 -2.87 -5.72 17.85
CA ALA A 74 -2.21 -6.79 18.59
C ALA A 74 -1.80 -7.94 17.66
N GLU A 75 -2.69 -8.32 16.73
CA GLU A 75 -2.39 -9.30 15.69
C GLU A 75 -1.27 -8.83 14.76
N PHE A 76 -1.33 -7.57 14.32
CA PHE A 76 -0.30 -6.95 13.48
C PHE A 76 1.07 -6.99 14.14
N LEU A 77 1.17 -6.59 15.41
CA LEU A 77 2.43 -6.63 16.16
C LEU A 77 2.93 -8.06 16.36
N LYS A 78 2.03 -9.03 16.56
CA LYS A 78 2.37 -10.45 16.68
C LYS A 78 2.99 -10.97 15.38
N ASP A 79 2.38 -10.64 14.24
CA ASP A 79 2.82 -11.07 12.91
C ASP A 79 4.14 -10.40 12.52
N ILE A 80 4.33 -9.11 12.82
CA ILE A 80 5.61 -8.42 12.64
C ILE A 80 6.71 -9.07 13.48
N LYS A 81 6.43 -9.39 14.75
CA LYS A 81 7.42 -10.04 15.62
C LYS A 81 7.80 -11.41 15.09
N SER A 82 6.84 -12.18 14.57
CA SER A 82 7.11 -13.46 13.91
C SER A 82 8.01 -13.26 12.70
N LEU A 83 7.66 -12.34 11.79
CA LEU A 83 8.47 -12.05 10.61
C LEU A 83 9.90 -11.63 11.00
N ALA A 84 10.06 -10.78 12.02
CA ALA A 84 11.38 -10.36 12.50
C ALA A 84 12.19 -11.54 13.07
N TRP A 85 11.54 -12.45 13.80
CA TRP A 85 12.16 -13.66 14.32
C TRP A 85 12.56 -14.62 13.20
N ASP A 86 11.68 -14.86 12.24
CA ASP A 86 11.93 -15.70 11.06
C ASP A 86 13.09 -15.13 10.23
N LEU A 87 13.06 -13.83 9.94
CA LEU A 87 14.15 -13.14 9.24
C LEU A 87 15.47 -13.27 9.98
N ASN A 88 15.50 -13.07 11.31
CA ASN A 88 16.71 -13.25 12.09
C ASN A 88 17.21 -14.70 12.06
N HIS A 89 16.30 -15.67 12.13
CA HIS A 89 16.63 -17.10 12.03
C HIS A 89 17.24 -17.45 10.67
N TYR A 90 16.59 -17.06 9.56
CA TYR A 90 17.09 -17.30 8.21
C TYR A 90 18.41 -16.56 7.96
N LEU A 91 18.48 -15.28 8.32
CA LEU A 91 19.69 -14.49 8.17
C LEU A 91 20.83 -15.07 8.99
N SER A 92 20.61 -15.62 10.18
CA SER A 92 21.69 -16.15 11.03
C SER A 92 22.60 -17.15 10.31
N SER A 93 22.02 -17.93 9.39
CA SER A 93 22.69 -18.95 8.57
C SER A 93 23.47 -18.39 7.38
N PHE A 94 23.28 -17.11 7.05
CA PHE A 94 23.92 -16.49 5.90
C PHE A 94 25.33 -15.98 6.22
N HIS A 95 26.19 -15.97 5.19
CA HIS A 95 27.49 -15.32 5.23
C HIS A 95 27.34 -13.83 5.59
N PRO A 96 28.23 -13.22 6.40
CA PRO A 96 28.10 -11.82 6.83
C PRO A 96 27.90 -10.82 5.69
N LEU A 97 28.58 -11.00 4.56
CA LEU A 97 28.39 -10.15 3.37
C LEU A 97 26.99 -10.27 2.77
N ALA A 98 26.39 -11.47 2.77
CA ALA A 98 25.02 -11.67 2.31
C ALA A 98 24.01 -11.02 3.27
N LYS A 99 24.25 -11.07 4.59
CA LYS A 99 23.44 -10.34 5.58
C LYS A 99 23.43 -8.84 5.29
N ILE A 100 24.62 -8.27 5.05
CA ILE A 100 24.76 -6.85 4.70
C ILE A 100 23.99 -6.56 3.41
N ALA A 101 24.14 -7.37 2.36
CA ALA A 101 23.42 -7.19 1.10
C ALA A 101 21.89 -7.18 1.29
N VAL A 102 21.35 -8.12 2.06
CA VAL A 102 19.90 -8.18 2.35
C VAL A 102 19.42 -6.96 3.14
N ILE A 103 20.21 -6.48 4.11
CA ILE A 103 19.87 -5.28 4.91
C ILE A 103 19.98 -3.99 4.09
N LEU A 104 20.93 -3.93 3.16
CA LEU A 104 21.13 -2.75 2.32
C LEU A 104 19.95 -2.50 1.38
N ILE A 105 19.21 -3.53 0.94
CA ILE A 105 18.03 -3.37 0.07
C ILE A 105 16.95 -2.48 0.71
N PRO A 106 16.39 -2.78 1.90
CA PRO A 106 15.40 -1.92 2.54
C PRO A 106 16.00 -0.57 2.97
N VAL A 107 17.28 -0.51 3.34
CA VAL A 107 17.94 0.76 3.67
C VAL A 107 18.02 1.66 2.44
N PHE A 108 18.48 1.16 1.29
CA PHE A 108 18.51 1.94 0.06
C PHE A 108 17.10 2.29 -0.42
N SER A 109 16.13 1.38 -0.30
CA SER A 109 14.73 1.67 -0.63
C SER A 109 14.16 2.81 0.23
N PHE A 110 14.47 2.81 1.53
CA PHE A 110 14.09 3.89 2.45
C PHE A 110 14.81 5.20 2.12
N LEU A 111 16.12 5.16 1.87
CA LEU A 111 16.90 6.34 1.48
C LEU A 111 16.39 6.93 0.16
N LEU A 112 16.06 6.09 -0.83
CA LEU A 112 15.44 6.52 -2.09
C LEU A 112 14.09 7.20 -1.86
N ALA A 113 13.27 6.71 -0.93
CA ALA A 113 12.00 7.33 -0.59
C ALA A 113 12.13 8.67 0.17
N LEU A 114 13.29 8.97 0.74
CA LEU A 114 13.59 10.26 1.37
C LEU A 114 14.20 11.28 0.41
N LEU A 115 14.74 10.82 -0.72
CA LEU A 115 15.21 11.75 -1.74
C LEU A 115 14.01 12.52 -2.30
N PRO A 116 14.21 13.81 -2.67
CA PRO A 116 13.18 14.52 -3.39
C PRO A 116 12.77 13.68 -4.60
N PRO A 117 11.48 13.69 -4.97
CA PRO A 117 10.99 12.90 -6.08
C PRO A 117 11.85 13.22 -7.30
N PHE A 118 12.70 12.27 -7.68
CA PHE A 118 13.30 12.34 -9.00
C PHE A 118 12.14 12.16 -9.96
N GLU A 119 12.06 12.99 -11.00
CA GLU A 119 11.16 12.72 -12.12
C GLU A 119 11.57 11.36 -12.67
N ALA A 120 10.92 10.29 -12.18
CA ALA A 120 11.03 8.96 -12.74
C ALA A 120 10.42 9.06 -14.13
N PHE A 121 11.29 9.45 -15.05
CA PHE A 121 10.99 9.73 -16.44
C PHE A 121 10.25 8.51 -17.00
N ASP A 122 9.05 8.77 -17.51
CA ASP A 122 8.05 7.84 -18.03
C ASP A 122 7.17 7.06 -17.02
N GLY A 123 7.68 6.02 -16.35
CA GLY A 123 6.79 5.02 -15.71
C GLY A 123 5.89 5.57 -14.60
N LEU A 124 6.50 6.25 -13.63
CA LEU A 124 5.76 6.80 -12.49
C LEU A 124 4.86 7.95 -12.91
N PHE A 125 5.31 8.79 -13.85
CA PHE A 125 4.54 9.94 -14.32
C PHE A 125 3.14 9.53 -14.81
N TYR A 126 3.03 8.51 -15.67
CA TYR A 126 1.71 8.05 -16.14
C TYR A 126 0.87 7.40 -15.04
N HIS A 127 1.50 6.68 -14.11
CA HIS A 127 0.79 6.04 -13.00
C HIS A 127 0.23 7.04 -11.98
N LEU A 128 0.82 8.24 -11.88
CA LEU A 128 0.40 9.27 -10.93
C LEU A 128 -0.48 10.35 -11.54
N THR A 129 -0.33 10.61 -12.85
CA THR A 129 -1.11 11.64 -13.54
C THR A 129 -2.60 11.39 -13.41
N GLN A 130 -3.07 10.16 -13.62
CA GLN A 130 -4.50 9.84 -13.51
C GLN A 130 -4.99 9.96 -12.05
N PRO A 131 -4.38 9.33 -11.04
CA PRO A 131 -4.77 9.54 -9.64
C PRO A 131 -4.73 11.00 -9.16
N ALA A 132 -3.72 11.77 -9.56
CA ALA A 132 -3.64 13.19 -9.22
C ALA A 132 -4.80 13.98 -9.81
N ARG A 133 -5.17 13.70 -11.07
CA ARG A 133 -6.33 14.30 -11.72
C ARG A 133 -7.64 13.89 -11.04
N LEU A 134 -7.82 12.62 -10.71
CA LEU A 134 -9.00 12.15 -9.96
C LEU A 134 -9.19 12.91 -8.62
N LEU A 135 -8.10 13.23 -7.92
CA LEU A 135 -8.16 14.04 -6.70
C LEU A 135 -8.55 15.50 -6.98
N GLN A 136 -8.12 16.06 -8.11
CA GLN A 136 -8.47 17.42 -8.54
C GLN A 136 -9.96 17.50 -8.92
N ASP A 137 -10.43 16.53 -9.70
CA ASP A 137 -11.79 16.46 -10.21
C ASP A 137 -12.79 15.95 -9.14
N GLY A 138 -12.28 15.39 -8.03
CA GLY A 138 -13.09 14.75 -7.00
C GLY A 138 -13.59 13.36 -7.36
N GLY A 139 -13.24 12.84 -8.54
CA GLY A 139 -13.59 11.51 -8.98
C GLY A 139 -13.36 11.29 -10.47
N LEU A 140 -14.05 10.32 -11.05
CA LEU A 140 -13.93 9.94 -12.45
C LEU A 140 -14.70 10.91 -13.35
N GLU A 141 -13.97 11.66 -14.17
CA GLU A 141 -14.55 12.45 -15.25
C GLU A 141 -14.20 11.89 -16.63
N LEU A 142 -15.11 12.12 -17.58
CA LEU A 142 -14.86 11.82 -18.99
C LEU A 142 -13.86 12.82 -19.54
N ILE A 143 -12.64 12.35 -19.77
CA ILE A 143 -11.54 13.15 -20.31
C ILE A 143 -11.12 12.62 -21.67
N ASP A 144 -10.84 13.52 -22.61
CA ASP A 144 -10.40 13.17 -23.97
C ASP A 144 -8.89 12.84 -24.01
N ILE A 145 -8.48 11.89 -23.17
CA ILE A 145 -7.12 11.34 -23.12
C ILE A 145 -7.25 9.81 -23.23
N PRO A 146 -7.00 9.22 -24.41
CA PRO A 146 -7.22 7.79 -24.66
C PRO A 146 -6.50 6.86 -23.67
N HIS A 147 -5.32 7.24 -23.19
CA HIS A 147 -4.57 6.48 -22.20
C HIS A 147 -5.25 6.37 -20.82
N PHE A 148 -6.29 7.18 -20.57
CA PHE A 148 -7.05 7.17 -19.31
C PHE A 148 -8.49 6.64 -19.48
N TRP A 149 -8.84 6.14 -20.68
CA TRP A 149 -10.18 5.59 -20.97
C TRP A 149 -10.45 4.21 -20.39
N PHE A 150 -9.53 3.66 -19.58
CA PHE A 150 -9.74 2.43 -18.85
C PHE A 150 -9.56 2.65 -17.35
N PRO A 151 -10.47 2.10 -16.51
CA PRO A 151 -10.33 2.16 -15.06
C PRO A 151 -9.16 1.28 -14.62
N ASN A 152 -8.07 1.91 -14.19
CA ASN A 152 -6.91 1.22 -13.67
C ASN A 152 -7.06 1.04 -12.15
N ILE A 153 -7.73 -0.03 -11.71
CA ILE A 153 -7.94 -0.33 -10.27
C ILE A 153 -6.61 -0.31 -9.48
N PRO A 154 -5.50 -0.88 -9.97
CA PRO A 154 -4.19 -0.74 -9.31
C PRO A 154 -3.77 0.71 -9.06
N SER A 155 -4.01 1.65 -9.99
CA SER A 155 -3.61 3.05 -9.82
C SER A 155 -4.38 3.77 -8.71
N HIS A 156 -5.57 3.28 -8.35
CA HIS A 156 -6.36 3.83 -7.25
C HIS A 156 -5.77 3.52 -5.87
N THR A 157 -4.77 2.63 -5.78
CA THR A 157 -3.98 2.49 -4.55
C THR A 157 -3.13 3.74 -4.27
N TYR A 158 -2.69 4.47 -5.32
CA TYR A 158 -1.92 5.70 -5.20
C TYR A 158 -2.77 6.88 -4.70
N LEU A 159 -4.09 6.87 -4.92
CA LEU A 159 -5.01 7.92 -4.44
C LEU A 159 -4.87 8.16 -2.94
N TRP A 160 -4.74 7.08 -2.18
CA TRP A 160 -4.60 7.18 -0.73
C TRP A 160 -3.32 7.93 -0.36
N ALA A 161 -2.18 7.53 -0.91
CA ALA A 161 -0.90 8.16 -0.59
C ALA A 161 -0.83 9.62 -1.09
N LEU A 162 -1.36 9.89 -2.28
CA LEU A 162 -1.45 11.25 -2.84
C LEU A 162 -2.39 12.17 -2.04
N ALA A 163 -3.51 11.66 -1.50
CA ALA A 163 -4.40 12.44 -0.65
C ALA A 163 -3.69 12.96 0.63
N PHE A 164 -2.67 12.24 1.12
CA PHE A 164 -1.80 12.68 2.21
C PHE A 164 -0.59 13.51 1.74
N HIS A 165 -0.54 13.91 0.47
CA HIS A 165 0.61 14.60 -0.15
C HIS A 165 1.93 13.83 0.02
N SER A 166 1.86 12.49 0.04
CA SER A 166 3.02 11.63 0.29
C SER A 166 3.54 11.01 -1.00
N GLU A 167 4.27 11.81 -1.78
CA GLU A 167 4.89 11.37 -3.04
C GLU A 167 5.91 10.23 -2.84
N GLY A 168 6.64 10.21 -1.72
CA GLY A 168 7.54 9.11 -1.38
C GLY A 168 6.79 7.79 -1.11
N ALA A 169 5.62 7.83 -0.45
CA ALA A 169 4.82 6.62 -0.25
C ALA A 169 4.28 6.06 -1.56
N VAL A 170 3.93 6.95 -2.50
CA VAL A 170 3.50 6.58 -3.84
C VAL A 170 4.61 5.85 -4.61
N GLN A 171 5.85 6.35 -4.55
CA GLN A 171 7.01 5.69 -5.15
C GLN A 171 7.24 4.31 -4.56
N LEU A 172 7.19 4.18 -3.23
CA LEU A 172 7.35 2.89 -2.56
C LEU A 172 6.27 1.89 -2.99
N VAL A 173 5.01 2.32 -3.09
CA VAL A 173 3.93 1.46 -3.62
C VAL A 173 4.26 1.06 -5.06
N HIS A 174 4.67 1.99 -5.92
CA HIS A 174 5.02 1.67 -7.31
C HIS A 174 6.12 0.61 -7.42
N TYR A 175 7.21 0.75 -6.65
CA TYR A 175 8.31 -0.24 -6.62
C TYR A 175 7.87 -1.63 -6.15
N THR A 176 6.81 -1.75 -5.34
CA THR A 176 6.30 -3.07 -4.93
C THR A 176 5.52 -3.80 -6.02
N TRP A 177 5.04 -3.09 -7.05
CA TRP A 177 4.24 -3.67 -8.13
C TRP A 177 4.98 -3.77 -9.48
N GLY A 178 5.98 -2.90 -9.71
CA GLY A 178 6.56 -2.66 -11.04
C GLY A 178 8.08 -2.82 -11.15
N ALA A 179 8.73 -3.51 -10.20
CA ALA A 179 10.12 -3.96 -10.38
C ALA A 179 10.18 -5.27 -11.16
#